data_AF-A0A520E149-F1
#
_entry.id   AF-A0A520E149-F1
#
_cell.length_a   1.000
_cell.length_b   1.000
_cell.length_c   1.000
_cell.angle_alpha   90.00
_cell.angle_beta   90.00
_cell.angle_gamma   90.00
#
_symmetry.space_group_name_H-M   'P 1'
#
loop_
_entity.id
_entity.type
_entity.pdbx_description
1 polymer ?
#
loop_
_entity_poly.entity_id
_entity_poly.type
_entity_poly.pdbx_seq_one_letter_code
_entity_poly.pdbx_strand_id
1 'polypeptide(L)'
;FDLPRAPLLRIRVGEARAVTETLSENSRDLIVRDVFSGATTPTPLLTAEFTEHVRRVLSPGGMYVVNCGDRRDLSLAKQEASTIGSIFPHTAIVADPAMLKGRRYGNIIIAGSDVPIGDSPALARELLGGAVPAHVWLTEQVRSFARDARVLKD
;
A
#
# COMPACT_ATOMS: atom_id res chain seq x y z
N PHE A 1 15.59 13.05 -18.66
CA PHE A 1 14.19 13.03 -19.13
C PHE A 1 13.53 14.30 -18.63
N ASP A 2 12.77 14.98 -19.47
CA ASP A 2 12.03 16.17 -19.04
C ASP A 2 10.81 15.76 -18.23
N LEU A 3 10.63 16.38 -17.07
CA LEU A 3 9.45 16.19 -16.25
C LEU A 3 8.31 17.10 -16.76
N PRO A 4 7.06 16.61 -16.84
CA PRO A 4 5.94 17.44 -17.24
C PRO A 4 5.77 18.59 -16.24
N ARG A 5 5.25 19.73 -16.71
CA ARG A 5 5.03 20.91 -15.86
C ARG A 5 3.71 20.81 -15.10
N ALA A 6 3.54 21.65 -14.09
CA ALA A 6 2.25 21.80 -13.41
C ALA A 6 1.13 22.16 -14.42
N PRO A 7 -0.11 21.66 -14.21
CA PRO A 7 -0.59 20.91 -13.05
C PRO A 7 -0.32 19.40 -13.11
N LEU A 8 0.26 18.87 -14.20
CA LEU A 8 0.50 17.43 -14.37
C LEU A 8 1.49 16.85 -13.36
N LEU A 9 2.48 17.65 -12.96
CA LEU A 9 3.40 17.31 -11.88
C LEU A 9 3.65 18.52 -11.00
N ARG A 10 3.54 18.32 -9.69
CA ARG A 10 3.93 19.28 -8.66
C ARG A 10 4.79 18.56 -7.63
N ILE A 11 5.97 19.09 -7.37
CA ILE A 11 6.90 18.54 -6.37
C ILE A 11 6.78 19.40 -5.11
N ARG A 12 6.53 18.76 -3.97
CA ARG A 12 6.52 19.40 -2.66
C ARG A 12 7.62 18.78 -1.81
N VAL A 13 8.58 19.60 -1.40
CA VAL A 13 9.66 19.16 -0.51
C VAL A 13 9.15 19.18 0.92
N GLY A 14 9.29 18.07 1.63
CA GLY A 14 8.90 17.92 3.02
C GLY A 14 8.94 16.46 3.46
N GLU A 15 8.84 16.24 4.77
CA GLU A 15 8.62 14.90 5.33
C GLU A 15 7.20 14.42 4.96
N ALA A 16 7.08 13.17 4.52
CA ALA A 16 5.87 12.68 3.86
C ALA A 16 4.65 12.64 4.79
N ARG A 17 4.83 12.27 6.07
CA ARG A 17 3.75 12.29 7.05
C ARG A 17 3.27 13.71 7.29
N ALA A 18 4.20 14.61 7.63
CA ALA A 18 3.89 16.01 7.89
C ALA A 18 3.19 16.67 6.69
N VAL A 19 3.64 16.40 5.46
CA VAL A 19 2.99 16.92 4.25
C VAL A 19 1.57 16.37 4.11
N THR A 20 1.37 15.06 4.30
CA THR A 20 0.06 14.40 4.16
C THR A 20 -0.94 14.95 5.17
N GLU A 21 -0.51 15.19 6.41
CA GLU A 21 -1.34 15.78 7.47
C GLU A 21 -1.85 17.19 7.10
N THR A 22 -1.10 17.95 6.28
CA THR A 22 -1.54 19.27 5.79
C THR A 22 -2.54 19.24 4.64
N LEU A 23 -2.79 18.08 4.01
CA LEU A 23 -3.68 17.99 2.85
C LEU A 23 -5.15 18.10 3.27
N SER A 24 -5.96 18.72 2.42
CA SER A 24 -7.41 18.83 2.64
C SER A 24 -8.09 17.46 2.59
N GLU A 25 -9.21 17.32 3.29
CA GLU A 25 -10.07 16.14 3.20
C GLU A 25 -10.59 15.95 1.77
N ASN A 26 -10.80 14.70 1.34
CA ASN A 26 -11.36 14.35 0.02
C ASN A 26 -10.66 15.07 -1.15
N SER A 27 -9.33 15.19 -1.10
CA SER A 27 -8.54 15.98 -2.06
C SER A 27 -7.68 15.15 -3.01
N ARG A 28 -7.64 13.82 -2.82
CA ARG A 28 -6.86 12.88 -3.62
C ARG A 28 -7.68 11.63 -3.92
N ASP A 29 -7.67 11.18 -5.17
CA ASP A 29 -8.34 9.93 -5.53
C ASP A 29 -7.43 8.71 -5.30
N LEU A 30 -6.12 8.92 -5.28
CA LEU A 30 -5.10 7.89 -5.10
C LEU A 30 -3.95 8.46 -4.27
N ILE A 31 -3.51 7.70 -3.27
CA ILE A 31 -2.27 7.95 -2.53
C ILE A 31 -1.36 6.74 -2.73
N VAL A 32 -0.15 6.98 -3.22
CA VAL A 32 0.89 5.96 -3.38
C VAL A 32 2.01 6.24 -2.38
N ARG A 33 2.32 5.27 -1.51
CA ARG A 33 3.50 5.32 -0.63
C ARG A 33 4.60 4.43 -1.18
N ASP A 34 5.62 5.06 -1.73
CA ASP A 34 6.86 4.42 -2.18
C ASP A 34 8.06 5.13 -1.54
N VAL A 35 8.30 4.83 -0.26
CA VAL A 35 9.24 5.57 0.58
C VAL A 35 10.17 4.61 1.29
N PHE A 36 11.48 4.84 1.15
CA PHE A 36 12.51 4.09 1.85
C PHE A 36 13.60 5.02 2.38
N SER A 37 13.97 4.83 3.64
CA SER A 37 15.21 5.34 4.22
C SER A 37 16.25 4.23 4.13
N GLY A 38 17.02 4.22 3.05
CA GLY A 38 17.87 3.07 2.71
C GLY A 38 17.00 1.89 2.27
N ALA A 39 16.88 0.86 3.12
CA ALA A 39 16.11 -0.35 2.82
C ALA A 39 14.82 -0.50 3.64
N THR A 40 14.48 0.48 4.48
CA THR A 40 13.33 0.39 5.40
C THR A 40 12.37 1.55 5.20
N THR A 41 11.07 1.26 5.28
CA THR A 41 10.04 2.29 5.38
C THR A 41 10.14 2.97 6.75
N PRO A 42 10.16 4.31 6.83
CA PRO A 42 10.13 5.03 8.12
C PRO A 42 8.89 4.67 8.96
N THR A 43 9.09 4.33 10.24
CA THR A 43 8.01 3.92 11.16
C THR A 43 6.81 4.86 11.19
N PRO A 44 6.96 6.20 11.18
CA PRO A 44 5.80 7.11 11.21
C PRO A 44 4.84 6.95 10.03
N LEU A 45 5.26 6.30 8.93
CA LEU A 45 4.44 6.05 7.72
C LEU A 45 3.80 4.65 7.71
N LEU A 46 3.97 3.88 8.79
CA LEU A 46 3.49 2.51 8.93
C LEU A 46 2.31 2.39 9.89
N THR A 47 1.95 3.47 10.59
CA THR A 47 1.01 3.42 11.73
C THR A 47 -0.44 3.57 11.32
N ALA A 48 -1.34 3.15 12.21
CA ALA A 48 -2.78 3.32 12.04
C ALA A 48 -3.15 4.80 11.96
N GLU A 49 -2.52 5.65 12.78
CA GLU A 49 -2.74 7.10 12.82
C GLU A 49 -2.38 7.76 11.47
N PHE A 50 -1.25 7.36 10.86
CA PHE A 50 -0.92 7.81 9.51
C PHE A 50 -1.93 7.30 8.47
N THR A 51 -2.36 6.04 8.60
CA THR A 51 -3.33 5.43 7.69
C THR A 51 -4.71 6.11 7.79
N GLU A 52 -5.12 6.55 8.97
CA GLU A 52 -6.32 7.38 9.19
C GLU A 52 -6.20 8.74 8.49
N HIS A 53 -5.04 9.39 8.58
CA HIS A 53 -4.79 10.63 7.85
C HIS A 53 -4.86 10.43 6.33
N VAL A 54 -4.29 9.33 5.82
CA VAL A 54 -4.42 8.95 4.41
C VAL A 54 -5.90 8.77 4.04
N ARG A 55 -6.67 8.04 4.84
CA ARG A 55 -8.11 7.83 4.60
C ARG A 55 -8.88 9.16 4.55
N ARG A 56 -8.61 10.09 5.47
CA ARG A 56 -9.22 11.43 5.47
C ARG A 56 -8.95 12.20 4.18
N VAL A 57 -7.73 12.10 3.65
CA VAL A 57 -7.32 12.83 2.44
C VAL A 57 -7.93 12.22 1.17
N LEU A 58 -8.19 10.92 1.17
CA LEU A 58 -8.77 10.23 0.03
C LEU A 58 -10.22 10.66 -0.23
N SER A 59 -10.55 10.91 -1.49
CA SER A 59 -11.93 11.06 -1.97
C SER A 59 -12.75 9.79 -1.70
N PRO A 60 -14.09 9.85 -1.65
CA PRO A 60 -14.92 8.65 -1.60
C PRO A 60 -14.59 7.70 -2.76
N GLY A 61 -14.33 6.42 -2.43
CA GLY A 61 -13.88 5.42 -3.41
C GLY A 61 -12.41 5.51 -3.81
N GLY A 62 -11.64 6.41 -3.21
CA GLY A 62 -10.20 6.51 -3.41
C GLY A 62 -9.44 5.30 -2.86
N MET A 63 -8.17 5.19 -3.25
CA MET A 63 -7.33 4.05 -2.91
C MET A 63 -6.00 4.49 -2.28
N TYR A 64 -5.60 3.78 -1.24
CA TYR A 64 -4.25 3.82 -0.71
C TYR A 64 -3.46 2.63 -1.24
N VAL A 65 -2.30 2.86 -1.83
CA VAL A 65 -1.41 1.82 -2.36
C VAL A 65 -0.01 2.00 -1.79
N VAL A 66 0.56 0.93 -1.24
CA VAL A 66 1.90 0.97 -0.66
C VAL A 66 2.80 -0.05 -1.32
N ASN A 67 4.05 0.35 -1.56
CA ASN A 67 5.14 -0.57 -1.83
C ASN A 67 5.76 -0.99 -0.48
N CYS A 68 5.70 -2.29 -0.16
CA CYS A 68 6.29 -2.88 1.02
C CYS A 68 7.43 -3.81 0.59
N GLY A 69 8.67 -3.39 0.83
CA GLY A 69 9.85 -4.25 0.67
C GLY A 69 10.06 -5.09 1.92
N ASP A 70 10.04 -6.42 1.80
CA ASP A 70 10.17 -7.30 2.97
C ASP A 70 11.06 -8.53 2.71
N ARG A 71 11.47 -9.18 3.80
CA ARG A 71 12.31 -10.38 3.83
C ARG A 71 11.44 -11.64 3.99
N ARG A 72 12.10 -12.79 4.10
CA ARG A 72 11.48 -14.12 4.03
C ARG A 72 10.40 -14.38 5.10
N ASP A 73 10.46 -13.70 6.25
CA ASP A 73 9.49 -13.90 7.34
C ASP A 73 8.16 -13.15 7.12
N LEU A 74 8.12 -12.23 6.15
CA LEU A 74 6.97 -11.41 5.79
C LEU A 74 6.39 -10.62 6.97
N SER A 75 7.20 -10.36 8.00
CA SER A 75 6.74 -9.77 9.25
C SER A 75 6.23 -8.34 9.07
N LEU A 76 6.95 -7.52 8.30
CA LEU A 76 6.54 -6.15 8.00
C LEU A 76 5.30 -6.15 7.11
N ALA A 77 5.27 -6.97 6.07
CA ALA A 77 4.12 -7.06 5.16
C ALA A 77 2.84 -7.46 5.90
N LYS A 78 2.93 -8.37 6.88
CA LYS A 78 1.79 -8.72 7.73
C LYS A 78 1.36 -7.57 8.64
N GLN A 79 2.30 -6.85 9.25
CA GLN A 79 1.99 -5.69 10.09
C GLN A 79 1.36 -4.55 9.29
N GLU A 80 1.87 -4.26 8.10
CA GLU A 80 1.30 -3.28 7.19
C GLU A 80 -0.10 -3.69 6.72
N ALA A 81 -0.28 -4.94 6.31
CA ALA A 81 -1.60 -5.45 5.92
C ALA A 81 -2.60 -5.41 7.09
N SER A 82 -2.17 -5.76 8.30
CA SER A 82 -3.00 -5.65 9.52
C SER A 82 -3.37 -4.20 9.82
N THR A 83 -2.41 -3.28 9.71
CA THR A 83 -2.62 -1.85 9.98
C THR A 83 -3.54 -1.21 8.94
N ILE A 84 -3.29 -1.43 7.66
CA ILE A 84 -4.14 -0.95 6.56
C ILE A 84 -5.54 -1.53 6.68
N GLY A 85 -5.66 -2.84 6.94
CA GLY A 85 -6.94 -3.53 7.10
C GLY A 85 -7.72 -3.15 8.36
N SER A 86 -7.08 -2.51 9.35
CA SER A 86 -7.78 -1.95 10.51
C SER A 86 -8.54 -0.66 10.18
N ILE A 87 -8.14 0.04 9.11
CA ILE A 87 -8.72 1.31 8.67
C ILE A 87 -9.58 1.15 7.43
N PHE A 88 -9.16 0.33 6.46
CA PHE A 88 -9.89 0.11 5.20
C PHE A 88 -10.62 -1.24 5.21
N PRO A 89 -11.93 -1.27 4.88
CA PRO A 89 -12.71 -2.50 4.87
C PRO A 89 -12.29 -3.46 3.74
N HIS A 90 -11.82 -2.92 2.61
CA HIS A 90 -11.39 -3.69 1.46
C HIS A 90 -9.88 -3.54 1.26
N THR A 91 -9.20 -4.67 1.21
CA THR A 91 -7.75 -4.73 0.98
C THR A 91 -7.41 -5.72 -0.13
N ALA A 92 -6.32 -5.44 -0.83
CA ALA A 92 -5.73 -6.36 -1.80
C ALA A 92 -4.21 -6.41 -1.65
N ILE A 93 -3.61 -7.55 -1.99
CA ILE A 93 -2.15 -7.70 -2.10
C ILE A 93 -1.81 -8.15 -3.51
N VAL A 94 -0.79 -7.54 -4.11
CA VAL A 94 -0.16 -8.01 -5.34
C VAL A 94 1.31 -8.30 -5.09
N ALA A 95 1.71 -9.54 -5.33
CA ALA A 95 3.11 -9.96 -5.22
C ALA A 95 3.36 -11.25 -6.01
N ASP A 96 4.62 -11.55 -6.29
CA ASP A 96 4.96 -12.82 -6.92
C ASP A 96 4.80 -14.01 -5.95
N PRO A 97 4.51 -15.22 -6.46
CA PRO A 97 4.27 -16.38 -5.62
C PRO A 97 5.47 -16.82 -4.77
N ALA A 98 6.71 -16.55 -5.19
CA ALA A 98 7.89 -16.94 -4.42
C ALA A 98 8.08 -16.01 -3.22
N MET A 99 7.77 -14.71 -3.37
CA MET A 99 7.74 -13.76 -2.26
C MET A 99 6.64 -14.09 -1.26
N LEU A 100 5.41 -14.35 -1.73
CA LEU A 100 4.28 -14.74 -0.87
C LEU A 100 4.53 -16.05 -0.09
N LYS A 101 5.47 -16.88 -0.55
CA LYS A 101 5.92 -18.12 0.12
C LYS A 101 7.20 -17.92 0.95
N GLY A 102 7.69 -16.69 1.11
CA GLY A 102 8.90 -16.38 1.88
C GLY A 102 10.20 -16.95 1.27
N ARG A 103 10.23 -17.25 -0.03
CA ARG A 103 11.37 -17.92 -0.68
C ARG A 103 12.46 -16.96 -1.15
N ARG A 104 12.13 -15.67 -1.33
CA ARG A 104 13.05 -14.61 -1.76
C ARG A 104 12.74 -13.29 -1.08
N TYR A 105 13.64 -12.32 -1.23
CA TYR A 105 13.36 -10.91 -0.97
C TYR A 105 12.61 -10.32 -2.17
N GLY A 106 11.71 -9.37 -1.93
CA GLY A 106 10.92 -8.74 -2.97
C GLY A 106 9.98 -7.68 -2.44
N ASN A 107 9.21 -7.12 -3.37
CA ASN A 107 8.21 -6.10 -3.09
C ASN A 107 6.83 -6.75 -3.06
N ILE A 108 6.04 -6.31 -2.09
CA ILE A 108 4.62 -6.63 -1.94
C ILE A 108 3.87 -5.32 -2.07
N ILE A 109 2.96 -5.25 -3.01
CA ILE A 109 2.03 -4.12 -3.11
C ILE A 109 0.83 -4.44 -2.23
N ILE A 110 0.49 -3.54 -1.31
CA ILE A 110 -0.69 -3.65 -0.46
C ILE A 110 -1.59 -2.46 -0.76
N ALA A 111 -2.87 -2.71 -0.97
CA ALA A 111 -3.86 -1.67 -1.26
C ALA A 111 -5.01 -1.72 -0.24
N GLY A 112 -5.56 -0.54 0.07
CA GLY A 112 -6.74 -0.35 0.91
C GLY A 112 -7.73 0.64 0.29
N SER A 113 -9.02 0.36 0.40
CA SER A 113 -10.10 1.24 -0.04
C SER A 113 -11.39 1.02 0.76
N ASP A 114 -12.26 2.03 0.74
CA ASP A 114 -13.63 1.96 1.28
C ASP A 114 -14.60 1.25 0.33
N VAL A 115 -14.18 0.95 -0.90
CA VAL A 115 -14.95 0.16 -1.89
C VAL A 115 -14.19 -1.11 -2.29
N PRO A 116 -14.87 -2.15 -2.82
CA PRO A 116 -14.19 -3.36 -3.30
C PRO A 116 -13.12 -3.05 -4.36
N ILE A 117 -11.98 -3.75 -4.26
CA ILE A 117 -10.82 -3.60 -5.15
C ILE A 117 -10.23 -4.95 -5.54
N GLY A 118 -9.61 -5.01 -6.72
CA GLY A 118 -8.76 -6.13 -7.15
C GLY A 118 -9.49 -7.35 -7.75
N ASP A 119 -10.82 -7.34 -7.82
CA ASP A 119 -11.64 -8.45 -8.33
C ASP A 119 -11.74 -8.54 -9.86
N SER A 120 -11.17 -7.56 -10.57
CA SER A 120 -11.16 -7.51 -12.03
C SER A 120 -10.39 -8.71 -12.63
N PRO A 121 -11.02 -9.55 -13.48
CA PRO A 121 -10.33 -10.62 -14.20
C PRO A 121 -9.23 -10.10 -15.15
N ALA A 122 -9.40 -8.87 -15.65
CA ALA A 122 -8.40 -8.23 -16.51
C ALA A 122 -7.10 -7.95 -15.72
N LEU A 123 -7.22 -7.52 -14.47
CA LEU A 123 -6.06 -7.29 -13.59
C LEU A 123 -5.27 -8.59 -13.37
N ALA A 124 -5.95 -9.69 -13.03
CA ALA A 124 -5.28 -10.97 -12.84
C ALA A 124 -4.52 -11.41 -14.11
N ARG A 125 -5.11 -11.21 -15.28
CA ARG A 125 -4.45 -11.51 -16.57
C ARG A 125 -3.23 -10.62 -16.83
N GLU A 126 -3.33 -9.32 -16.55
CA GLU A 126 -2.24 -8.38 -16.72
C GLU A 126 -1.05 -8.71 -15.81
N LEU A 127 -1.32 -9.04 -14.54
CA LEU A 127 -0.31 -9.43 -13.55
C LEU A 127 0.46 -10.71 -13.94
N LEU A 128 -0.15 -11.60 -14.72
CA LEU A 128 0.51 -12.79 -15.25
C LEU A 128 1.40 -12.51 -16.47
N GLY A 129 1.12 -11.41 -17.20
CA GLY A 129 1.86 -11.02 -18.40
C GLY A 129 3.14 -10.21 -18.14
N GLY A 130 3.36 -9.78 -16.90
CA GLY A 130 4.55 -9.01 -16.52
C GLY A 130 5.85 -9.83 -16.52
N ALA A 131 6.99 -9.14 -16.41
CA ALA A 131 8.31 -9.78 -16.37
C ALA A 131 8.47 -10.79 -15.22
N VAL A 132 7.75 -10.58 -14.12
CA VAL A 132 7.58 -11.56 -13.03
C VAL A 132 6.09 -11.77 -12.84
N PRO A 133 5.55 -12.98 -13.09
CA PRO A 133 4.14 -13.27 -12.86
C PRO A 133 3.77 -13.03 -11.40
N ALA A 134 2.74 -12.20 -11.18
CA ALA A 134 2.24 -11.86 -9.85
C ALA A 134 0.82 -12.40 -9.64
N HIS A 135 0.48 -12.62 -8.36
CA HIS A 135 -0.86 -12.99 -7.94
C HIS A 135 -1.51 -11.82 -7.21
N VAL A 136 -2.83 -11.75 -7.32
CA VAL A 136 -3.67 -10.90 -6.47
C VAL A 136 -4.29 -11.74 -5.35
N TRP A 137 -4.20 -11.24 -4.13
CA TRP A 137 -4.96 -11.70 -2.97
C TRP A 137 -6.00 -10.66 -2.62
N LEU A 138 -7.23 -11.11 -2.39
CA LEU A 138 -8.34 -10.23 -2.01
C LEU A 138 -8.52 -10.22 -0.48
N THR A 139 -9.47 -9.42 -0.02
CA THR A 139 -9.63 -9.03 1.39
C THR A 139 -9.59 -10.21 2.36
N GLU A 140 -10.30 -11.31 2.09
CA GLU A 140 -10.30 -12.48 2.98
C GLU A 140 -8.92 -13.17 3.06
N GLN A 141 -8.20 -13.25 1.94
CA GLN A 141 -6.84 -13.80 1.91
C GLN A 141 -5.87 -12.88 2.64
N VAL A 142 -5.98 -11.56 2.46
CA VAL A 142 -5.17 -10.56 3.16
C VAL A 142 -5.41 -10.61 4.67
N ARG A 143 -6.68 -10.71 5.11
CA ARG A 143 -7.05 -10.86 6.53
C ARG A 143 -6.49 -12.15 7.12
N SER A 144 -6.57 -13.26 6.40
CA SER A 144 -5.97 -14.53 6.82
C SER A 144 -4.45 -14.42 6.97
N PHE A 145 -3.78 -13.78 6.01
CA PHE A 145 -2.35 -13.54 6.03
C PHE A 145 -1.89 -12.66 7.21
N ALA A 146 -2.67 -11.64 7.55
CA ALA A 146 -2.34 -10.65 8.58
C ALA A 146 -2.87 -10.98 9.98
N ARG A 147 -3.62 -12.09 10.15
CA ARG A 147 -4.41 -12.42 11.35
C ARG A 147 -3.68 -12.23 12.69
N ASP A 148 -2.43 -12.66 12.78
CA ASP A 148 -1.66 -12.66 14.03
C ASP A 148 -0.71 -11.45 14.15
N ALA A 149 -0.72 -10.55 13.16
CA ALA A 149 0.12 -9.38 13.17
C ALA A 149 -0.54 -8.22 13.93
N ARG A 150 0.27 -7.55 14.75
CA ARG A 150 -0.16 -6.36 15.48
C ARG A 150 -0.34 -5.20 14.52
N VAL A 151 -1.40 -4.43 14.76
CA VAL A 151 -1.55 -3.09 14.18
C VAL A 151 -0.46 -2.20 14.76
N LEU A 152 0.27 -1.52 13.87
CA LEU A 152 1.30 -0.57 14.25
C LEU A 152 0.65 0.75 14.65
N LYS A 153 1.16 1.33 15.72
CA LYS A 153 0.75 2.61 16.27
C LYS A 153 1.97 3.47 16.52
N ASP A 154 1.74 4.75 16.70
CA ASP A 154 2.79 5.71 17.11
C ASP A 154 3.47 5.33 18.45
#